data_AF-A0A7J2HTG9-F1
#
_entry.id   AF-A0A7J2HTG9-F1
#
_cell.length_a   1.000
_cell.length_b   1.000
_cell.length_c   1.000
_cell.angle_alpha   90.00
_cell.angle_beta   90.00
_cell.angle_gamma   90.00
#
_symmetry.space_group_name_H-M   'P 1'
#
loop_
_entity.id
_entity.type
_entity.pdbx_description
1 polymer ?
#
loop_
_entity_poly.entity_id
_entity_poly.type
_entity_poly.pdbx_seq_one_letter_code
_entity_poly.pdbx_strand_id
1 'polypeptide(L)'
;MKAKLLTYTIVYVPPYPIRNVYAVGVVEDEKGEKIPVRIEQKYAPHLKVGLEGEVVRKWTPFGEIDFFVPKVEGKPVRKVALVTGASRGIGRATILKLASIGYDIALNDLELTDEGKEAIKQIESMGRKAIFVKADVSKFDEVQEMVDKVIKEFGRIDVLVNNAGINIDRLLVNMTPEQWQKVIDVDLTGVFNCTKAVLPHMIRQGGGRIINVSSMSALNGAIGQANYAAAKGGIISFTKVVAREYAKYNILCNAIAPGAVRTRMTLSMPPGLLRERVANIPLGRMAEPEEVAELIAFLAETTYITGQVISINAGEYV
;
A
#
# COMPACT_ATOMS: atom_id res chain seq x y z
N MET A 1 -30.40 14.34 1.13
CA MET A 1 -31.24 15.51 0.78
C MET A 1 -30.45 16.40 -0.17
N LYS A 2 -31.01 16.83 -1.31
CA LYS A 2 -30.27 17.70 -2.24
C LYS A 2 -30.07 19.08 -1.65
N ALA A 3 -28.87 19.65 -1.83
CA ALA A 3 -28.55 20.98 -1.34
C ALA A 3 -27.47 21.66 -2.20
N LYS A 4 -27.35 22.98 -2.05
CA LYS A 4 -26.39 23.83 -2.76
C LYS A 4 -25.46 24.52 -1.76
N LEU A 5 -24.15 24.43 -1.98
CA LEU A 5 -23.15 25.04 -1.09
C LEU A 5 -23.17 26.57 -1.19
N LEU A 6 -23.48 27.27 -0.10
CA LEU A 6 -23.51 28.75 -0.05
C LEU A 6 -22.16 29.35 0.33
N THR A 7 -21.49 28.75 1.31
CA THR A 7 -20.18 29.21 1.80
C THR A 7 -19.44 28.04 2.43
N TYR A 8 -18.11 28.11 2.44
CA TYR A 8 -17.27 27.13 3.12
C TYR A 8 -15.96 27.77 3.58
N THR A 9 -15.41 27.21 4.64
CA THR A 9 -14.08 27.52 5.16
C THR A 9 -13.34 26.22 5.38
N ILE A 10 -12.08 26.15 4.94
CA ILE A 10 -11.19 25.04 5.26
C ILE A 10 -10.70 25.24 6.69
N VAL A 11 -11.13 24.36 7.59
CA VAL A 11 -10.72 24.41 8.98
C VAL A 11 -9.46 23.58 9.15
N TYR A 12 -8.43 24.24 9.64
CA TYR A 12 -7.22 23.59 10.14
C TYR A 12 -7.32 23.55 11.65
N VAL A 13 -7.42 22.36 12.24
CA VAL A 13 -7.46 22.20 13.70
C VAL A 13 -6.09 21.73 14.21
N PRO A 14 -5.24 22.64 14.71
CA PRO A 14 -4.16 22.30 15.64
C PRO A 14 -4.67 22.39 17.10
N PRO A 15 -4.24 21.55 18.06
CA PRO A 15 -3.40 20.35 18.04
C PRO A 15 -4.18 19.08 18.49
N TYR A 16 -3.45 18.03 18.92
CA TYR A 16 -3.84 16.65 19.29
C TYR A 16 -5.29 16.40 19.82
N PRO A 17 -5.95 15.26 19.48
CA PRO A 17 -5.36 14.03 18.96
C PRO A 17 -5.36 13.87 17.45
N ILE A 18 -6.06 14.71 16.70
CA ILE A 18 -6.20 14.48 15.26
C ILE A 18 -6.01 15.80 14.52
N ARG A 19 -4.92 15.87 13.73
CA ARG A 19 -4.80 16.85 12.65
C ARG A 19 -5.84 16.49 11.60
N ASN A 20 -7.04 17.03 11.70
CA ASN A 20 -8.04 16.92 10.66
C ASN A 20 -8.10 18.26 9.91
N VAL A 21 -7.86 18.21 8.60
CA VAL A 21 -8.25 19.29 7.70
C VAL A 21 -9.61 18.90 7.15
N TYR A 22 -10.66 19.59 7.56
CA TYR A 22 -11.99 19.38 7.01
C TYR A 22 -12.58 20.74 6.65
N ALA A 23 -13.44 20.76 5.64
CA ALA A 23 -14.19 21.97 5.34
C ALA A 23 -15.47 21.97 6.16
N VAL A 24 -15.83 23.13 6.68
CA VAL A 24 -17.17 23.40 7.20
C VAL A 24 -17.84 24.39 6.27
N GLY A 25 -19.12 24.23 6.05
CA GLY A 25 -19.86 25.12 5.17
C GLY A 25 -21.32 25.24 5.58
N VAL A 26 -22.03 26.08 4.86
CA VAL A 26 -23.48 26.19 4.92
C VAL A 26 -24.02 25.83 3.56
N VAL A 27 -24.98 24.92 3.52
CA VAL A 27 -25.72 24.56 2.30
C VAL A 27 -27.16 25.04 2.41
N GLU A 28 -27.80 25.27 1.28
CA GLU A 28 -29.22 25.58 1.16
C GLU A 28 -29.92 24.39 0.54
N ASP A 29 -30.95 23.87 1.21
CA ASP A 29 -31.78 22.78 0.67
C ASP A 29 -32.82 23.30 -0.35
N GLU A 30 -33.60 22.40 -0.93
CA GLU A 30 -34.64 22.76 -1.91
C GLU A 30 -35.77 23.63 -1.33
N LYS A 31 -35.89 23.71 0.00
CA LYS A 31 -36.88 24.54 0.72
C LYS A 31 -36.31 25.91 1.13
N GLY A 32 -35.05 26.20 0.82
CA GLY A 32 -34.36 27.42 1.23
C GLY A 32 -33.83 27.39 2.66
N GLU A 33 -33.81 26.23 3.32
CA GLU A 33 -33.29 26.07 4.68
C GLU A 33 -31.76 26.03 4.65
N LYS A 34 -31.12 26.80 5.53
CA LYS A 34 -29.66 26.90 5.65
C LYS A 34 -29.15 25.93 6.69
N ILE A 35 -28.33 24.98 6.27
CA ILE A 35 -27.88 23.86 7.10
C ILE A 35 -26.36 23.90 7.23
N PRO A 36 -25.81 23.95 8.45
CA PRO A 36 -24.38 23.83 8.67
C PRO A 36 -23.95 22.39 8.41
N VAL A 37 -22.90 22.22 7.61
CA VAL A 37 -22.42 20.91 7.16
C VAL A 37 -20.91 20.76 7.32
N ARG A 38 -20.47 19.53 7.56
CA ARG A 38 -19.07 19.13 7.38
C ARG A 38 -18.86 18.59 5.97
N ILE A 39 -17.66 18.79 5.44
CA ILE A 39 -17.26 18.33 4.12
C ILE A 39 -15.94 17.59 4.25
N GLU A 40 -15.89 16.37 3.73
CA GLU A 40 -14.69 15.52 3.78
C GLU A 40 -13.53 16.16 2.99
N GLN A 41 -12.31 16.05 3.52
CA GLN A 41 -11.10 16.64 2.95
C GLN A 41 -10.89 16.31 1.46
N LYS A 42 -11.26 15.10 1.04
CA LYS A 42 -11.12 14.64 -0.35
C LYS A 42 -11.86 15.53 -1.36
N TYR A 43 -12.89 16.26 -0.93
CA TYR A 43 -13.62 17.19 -1.78
C TYR A 43 -13.05 18.61 -1.76
N ALA A 44 -12.17 18.95 -0.80
CA ALA A 44 -11.64 20.30 -0.63
C ALA A 44 -11.06 20.92 -1.92
N PRO A 45 -10.34 20.19 -2.80
CA PRO A 45 -9.84 20.73 -4.07
C PRO A 45 -10.94 21.10 -5.09
N HIS A 46 -12.15 20.58 -4.92
CA HIS A 46 -13.27 20.74 -5.85
C HIS A 46 -14.37 21.68 -5.34
N LEU A 47 -14.24 22.17 -4.09
CA LEU A 47 -15.26 23.03 -3.50
C LEU A 47 -15.29 24.39 -4.20
N LYS A 48 -16.52 24.81 -4.52
CA LYS A 48 -16.85 26.13 -5.03
C LYS A 48 -18.25 26.50 -4.53
N VAL A 49 -18.46 27.78 -4.26
CA VAL A 49 -19.81 28.28 -3.95
C VAL A 49 -20.74 27.97 -5.12
N GLY A 50 -21.95 27.53 -4.80
CA GLY A 50 -22.96 27.09 -5.75
C GLY A 50 -22.87 25.63 -6.19
N LEU A 51 -21.92 24.85 -5.67
CA LEU A 51 -21.81 23.42 -5.96
C LEU A 51 -23.01 22.67 -5.40
N GLU A 52 -23.67 21.87 -6.22
CA GLU A 52 -24.77 21.01 -5.82
C GLU A 52 -24.24 19.70 -5.23
N GLY A 53 -25.04 19.08 -4.37
CA GLY A 53 -24.70 17.81 -3.74
C GLY A 53 -25.81 17.30 -2.85
N GLU A 54 -25.45 16.36 -1.98
CA GLU A 54 -26.38 15.77 -1.02
C GLU A 54 -25.90 15.97 0.41
N VAL A 55 -26.82 16.35 1.29
CA VAL A 55 -26.64 16.27 2.74
C VAL A 55 -26.97 14.86 3.20
N VAL A 56 -25.99 14.25 3.87
CA VAL A 56 -26.06 12.92 4.47
C VAL A 56 -25.75 13.06 5.95
N ARG A 57 -26.68 12.65 6.81
CA ARG A 57 -26.45 12.62 8.25
C ARG A 57 -25.62 11.39 8.62
N LYS A 58 -24.51 11.60 9.32
CA LYS A 58 -23.62 10.52 9.77
C LYS A 58 -23.49 10.58 11.29
N TRP A 59 -23.57 9.41 11.92
CA TRP A 59 -23.22 9.29 13.33
C TRP A 59 -21.72 9.50 13.52
N THR A 60 -21.34 10.26 14.54
CA THR A 60 -19.96 10.45 14.99
C THR A 60 -19.92 10.30 16.51
N PRO A 61 -18.73 10.09 17.12
CA PRO A 61 -18.59 10.10 18.57
C PRO A 61 -19.06 11.38 19.27
N PHE A 62 -19.25 12.48 18.52
CA PHE A 62 -19.76 13.76 19.01
C PHE A 62 -21.25 13.99 18.68
N GLY A 63 -21.97 12.95 18.26
CA GLY A 63 -23.37 13.01 17.84
C GLY A 63 -23.55 12.89 16.32
N GLU A 64 -24.79 12.99 15.87
CA GLU A 64 -25.12 13.01 14.45
C GLU A 64 -24.74 14.37 13.84
N ILE A 65 -23.95 14.33 12.77
CA ILE A 65 -23.49 15.53 12.06
C ILE A 65 -23.93 15.41 10.60
N ASP A 66 -24.40 16.52 10.04
CA ASP A 66 -24.76 16.63 8.64
C ASP A 66 -23.49 16.83 7.79
N PHE A 67 -23.27 15.92 6.83
CA PHE A 67 -22.18 15.98 5.86
C PHE A 67 -22.70 16.38 4.49
N PHE A 68 -22.04 17.33 3.84
CA PHE A 68 -22.31 17.64 2.45
C PHE A 68 -21.37 16.86 1.53
N VAL A 69 -21.98 16.09 0.64
CA VAL A 69 -21.32 15.28 -0.39
C VAL A 69 -21.56 15.98 -1.73
N PRO A 70 -20.59 16.76 -2.22
CA PRO A 70 -20.76 17.48 -3.47
C PRO A 70 -20.88 16.51 -4.67
N LYS A 71 -21.75 16.86 -5.60
CA LYS A 71 -21.86 16.23 -6.91
C LYS A 71 -20.74 16.78 -7.78
N VAL A 72 -19.57 16.15 -7.71
CA VAL A 72 -18.41 16.56 -8.51
C VAL A 72 -18.53 15.94 -9.90
N GLU A 73 -18.86 16.75 -10.91
CA GLU A 73 -18.77 16.34 -12.32
C GLU A 73 -17.30 16.27 -12.73
N GLY A 74 -16.76 15.05 -12.76
CA GLY A 74 -15.42 14.75 -13.22
C GLY A 74 -15.30 13.26 -13.52
N LYS A 75 -14.40 12.88 -14.43
CA LYS A 75 -14.03 11.47 -14.58
C LYS A 75 -13.60 10.95 -13.20
N PRO A 76 -14.07 9.76 -12.76
CA PRO A 76 -13.64 9.21 -11.48
C PRO A 76 -12.12 9.16 -11.46
N VAL A 77 -11.53 9.76 -10.42
CA VAL A 77 -10.08 9.75 -10.25
C VAL A 77 -9.67 8.31 -10.03
N ARG A 78 -8.91 7.75 -10.99
CA ARG A 78 -8.45 6.37 -10.91
C ARG A 78 -7.38 6.27 -9.83
N LYS A 79 -7.56 5.32 -8.93
CA LYS A 79 -6.57 5.04 -7.89
C LYS A 79 -5.33 4.42 -8.53
N VAL A 80 -4.15 4.71 -7.97
CA VAL A 80 -2.87 4.26 -8.50
C VAL A 80 -2.13 3.42 -7.47
N ALA A 81 -1.62 2.26 -7.89
CA ALA A 81 -0.78 1.41 -7.06
C ALA A 81 0.65 1.35 -7.61
N LEU A 82 1.64 1.65 -6.77
CA LEU A 82 3.05 1.40 -7.02
C LEU A 82 3.45 0.10 -6.31
N VAL A 83 3.96 -0.88 -7.06
CA VAL A 83 4.40 -2.17 -6.53
C VAL A 83 5.87 -2.39 -6.91
N THR A 84 6.72 -2.62 -5.92
CA THR A 84 8.15 -2.90 -6.13
C THR A 84 8.42 -4.40 -6.27
N GLY A 85 9.43 -4.79 -7.07
CA GLY A 85 9.71 -6.20 -7.37
C GLY A 85 8.55 -6.90 -8.09
N ALA A 86 7.90 -6.19 -9.01
CA ALA A 86 6.59 -6.56 -9.54
C ALA A 86 6.63 -7.32 -10.88
N SER A 87 7.82 -7.60 -11.44
CA SER A 87 7.92 -8.30 -12.73
C SER A 87 7.63 -9.80 -12.64
N ARG A 88 7.60 -10.40 -11.44
CA ARG A 88 7.36 -11.85 -11.25
C ARG A 88 6.78 -12.17 -9.86
N GLY A 89 6.40 -13.43 -9.64
CA GLY A 89 6.00 -13.96 -8.33
C GLY A 89 4.85 -13.18 -7.66
N ILE A 90 4.96 -12.93 -6.35
CA ILE A 90 3.95 -12.21 -5.55
C ILE A 90 3.68 -10.81 -6.11
N GLY A 91 4.72 -10.08 -6.50
CA GLY A 91 4.58 -8.74 -7.06
C GLY A 91 3.77 -8.73 -8.36
N ARG A 92 4.01 -9.69 -9.26
CA ARG A 92 3.22 -9.85 -10.49
C ARG A 92 1.76 -10.19 -10.20
N ALA A 93 1.50 -11.13 -9.30
CA ALA A 93 0.13 -11.47 -8.91
C ALA A 93 -0.59 -10.25 -8.28
N THR A 94 0.15 -9.46 -7.49
CA THR A 94 -0.36 -8.25 -6.83
C THR A 94 -0.80 -7.19 -7.83
N ILE A 95 0.02 -6.86 -8.84
CA ILE A 95 -0.37 -5.86 -9.85
C ILE A 95 -1.59 -6.28 -10.65
N LEU A 96 -1.73 -7.57 -10.98
CA LEU A 96 -2.89 -8.11 -11.69
C LEU A 96 -4.14 -8.04 -10.82
N LYS A 97 -4.04 -8.40 -9.53
CA LYS A 97 -5.16 -8.32 -8.60
C LYS A 97 -5.60 -6.87 -8.37
N LEU A 98 -4.68 -5.95 -8.14
CA LEU A 98 -4.99 -4.53 -7.94
C LEU A 98 -5.62 -3.92 -9.20
N ALA A 99 -5.11 -4.25 -10.39
CA ALA A 99 -5.73 -3.82 -11.65
C ALA A 99 -7.17 -4.33 -11.80
N SER A 100 -7.42 -5.60 -11.44
CA SER A 100 -8.76 -6.20 -11.53
C SER A 100 -9.81 -5.50 -10.65
N ILE A 101 -9.38 -4.81 -9.59
CA ILE A 101 -10.27 -4.03 -8.70
C ILE A 101 -10.23 -2.53 -9.00
N GLY A 102 -9.65 -2.12 -10.13
CA GLY A 102 -9.80 -0.78 -10.69
C GLY A 102 -8.58 0.13 -10.63
N TYR A 103 -7.45 -0.33 -10.07
CA TYR A 103 -6.22 0.47 -9.99
C TYR A 103 -5.49 0.59 -11.33
N ASP A 104 -4.97 1.78 -11.62
CA ASP A 104 -3.86 1.93 -12.56
C ASP A 104 -2.55 1.57 -11.84
N ILE A 105 -1.57 1.04 -12.58
CA ILE A 105 -0.39 0.36 -12.02
C ILE A 105 0.91 1.06 -12.42
N ALA A 106 1.75 1.32 -11.43
CA ALA A 106 3.18 1.53 -11.62
C ALA A 106 3.94 0.27 -11.16
N LEU A 107 4.57 -0.40 -12.11
CA LEU A 107 5.37 -1.59 -11.91
C LEU A 107 6.83 -1.17 -11.75
N ASN A 108 7.43 -1.43 -10.59
CA ASN A 108 8.87 -1.29 -10.39
C ASN A 108 9.57 -2.65 -10.32
N ASP A 109 10.72 -2.74 -10.97
CA ASP A 109 11.68 -3.83 -10.85
C ASP A 109 13.04 -3.38 -11.42
N LEU A 110 14.10 -4.18 -11.26
CA LEU A 110 15.40 -3.93 -11.89
C LEU A 110 15.37 -4.20 -13.40
N GLU A 111 14.48 -5.11 -13.82
CA GLU A 111 14.29 -5.51 -15.20
C GLU A 111 12.82 -5.83 -15.51
N LEU A 112 12.39 -5.52 -16.73
CA LEU A 112 11.07 -5.89 -17.23
C LEU A 112 11.14 -7.27 -17.89
N THR A 113 10.78 -8.32 -17.14
CA THR A 113 10.73 -9.70 -17.63
C THR A 113 9.61 -9.90 -18.65
N ASP A 114 9.63 -11.02 -19.37
CA ASP A 114 8.52 -11.38 -20.26
C ASP A 114 7.21 -11.61 -19.50
N GLU A 115 7.27 -12.18 -18.29
CA GLU A 115 6.12 -12.27 -17.38
C GLU A 115 5.54 -10.89 -17.00
N GLY A 116 6.42 -9.89 -16.79
CA GLY A 116 6.04 -8.52 -16.50
C GLY A 116 5.45 -7.79 -17.71
N LYS A 117 6.03 -7.99 -18.90
CA LYS A 117 5.45 -7.47 -20.17
C LYS A 117 4.06 -8.04 -20.41
N GLU A 118 3.89 -9.33 -20.18
CA GLU A 118 2.60 -10.00 -20.32
C GLU A 118 1.59 -9.48 -19.29
N ALA A 119 2.02 -9.26 -18.04
CA ALA A 119 1.16 -8.65 -17.03
C ALA A 119 0.70 -7.24 -17.43
N ILE A 120 1.57 -6.41 -18.01
CA ILE A 120 1.19 -5.07 -18.52
C ILE A 120 0.08 -5.19 -19.57
N LYS A 121 0.21 -6.08 -20.55
CA LYS A 121 -0.83 -6.31 -21.57
C LYS A 121 -2.16 -6.76 -20.96
N GLN A 122 -2.11 -7.65 -19.96
CA GLN A 122 -3.30 -8.10 -19.25
C GLN A 122 -3.97 -6.94 -18.51
N ILE A 123 -3.20 -6.09 -17.82
CA ILE A 123 -3.72 -4.90 -17.14
C ILE A 123 -4.36 -3.93 -18.15
N GLU A 124 -3.73 -3.71 -19.30
CA GLU A 124 -4.27 -2.89 -20.39
C GLU A 124 -5.59 -3.45 -20.94
N SER A 125 -5.70 -4.78 -21.07
CA SER A 125 -6.93 -5.45 -21.49
C SER A 125 -8.09 -5.29 -20.48
N MET A 126 -7.78 -5.04 -19.20
CA MET A 126 -8.77 -4.68 -18.16
C MET A 126 -9.18 -3.20 -18.25
N GLY A 127 -8.71 -2.45 -19.25
CA GLY A 127 -8.95 -1.02 -19.42
C GLY A 127 -8.23 -0.16 -18.37
N ARG A 128 -7.19 -0.71 -17.73
CA ARG A 128 -6.30 -0.03 -16.77
C ARG A 128 -5.01 0.39 -17.45
N LYS A 129 -4.38 1.43 -16.92
CA LYS A 129 -3.08 1.89 -17.41
C LYS A 129 -1.99 1.25 -16.56
N ALA A 130 -0.93 0.76 -17.20
CA ALA A 130 0.25 0.24 -16.54
C ALA A 130 1.51 0.88 -17.12
N ILE A 131 2.46 1.27 -16.26
CA ILE A 131 3.79 1.69 -16.69
C ILE A 131 4.86 0.89 -15.95
N PHE A 132 5.98 0.64 -16.64
CA PHE A 132 7.19 0.13 -16.02
C PHE A 132 8.14 1.28 -15.64
N VAL A 133 8.68 1.23 -14.44
CA VAL A 133 9.69 2.16 -13.95
C VAL A 133 10.84 1.40 -13.30
N LYS A 134 11.96 1.33 -14.03
CA LYS A 134 13.20 0.75 -13.51
C LYS A 134 13.76 1.63 -12.39
N ALA A 135 14.04 1.04 -11.23
CA ALA A 135 14.78 1.66 -10.14
C ALA A 135 15.29 0.56 -9.18
N ASP A 136 16.50 0.73 -8.67
CA ASP A 136 17.02 -0.03 -7.55
C ASP A 136 16.54 0.57 -6.23
N VAL A 137 15.68 -0.17 -5.51
CA VAL A 137 15.08 0.32 -4.25
C VAL A 137 16.11 0.61 -3.17
N SER A 138 17.30 0.00 -3.22
CA SER A 138 18.38 0.27 -2.27
C SER A 138 18.97 1.68 -2.41
N LYS A 139 18.74 2.36 -3.54
CA LYS A 139 19.28 3.68 -3.83
C LYS A 139 18.18 4.73 -3.78
N PHE A 140 18.31 5.65 -2.82
CA PHE A 140 17.28 6.66 -2.57
C PHE A 140 17.00 7.56 -3.77
N ASP A 141 18.03 7.99 -4.51
CA ASP A 141 17.87 8.88 -5.66
C ASP A 141 17.08 8.21 -6.80
N GLU A 142 17.37 6.94 -7.11
CA GLU A 142 16.61 6.18 -8.12
C GLU A 142 15.13 5.99 -7.69
N VAL A 143 14.88 5.80 -6.39
CA VAL A 143 13.52 5.70 -5.84
C VAL A 143 12.78 7.04 -5.94
N GLN A 144 13.45 8.16 -5.70
CA GLN A 144 12.85 9.48 -5.81
C GLN A 144 12.46 9.77 -7.27
N GLU A 145 13.36 9.50 -8.23
CA GLU A 145 13.08 9.63 -9.67
C GLU A 145 11.91 8.73 -10.11
N MET A 146 11.84 7.51 -9.57
CA MET A 146 10.73 6.60 -9.82
C MET A 146 9.40 7.21 -9.35
N VAL A 147 9.34 7.68 -8.10
CA VAL A 147 8.11 8.29 -7.55
C VAL A 147 7.72 9.53 -8.34
N ASP A 148 8.67 10.39 -8.70
CA ASP A 148 8.42 11.59 -9.48
C ASP A 148 7.84 11.26 -10.87
N LYS A 149 8.35 10.21 -11.53
CA LYS A 149 7.82 9.73 -12.80
C LYS A 149 6.38 9.21 -12.65
N VAL A 150 6.09 8.45 -11.61
CA VAL A 150 4.73 7.94 -11.33
C VAL A 150 3.77 9.09 -11.07
N ILE A 151 4.18 10.08 -10.27
CA ILE A 151 3.39 11.27 -9.99
C ILE A 151 3.18 12.12 -11.25
N LYS A 152 4.20 12.25 -12.11
CA LYS A 152 4.06 12.94 -13.40
C LYS A 152 3.04 12.25 -14.31
N GLU A 153 3.04 10.91 -14.33
CA GLU A 153 2.20 10.13 -15.24
C GLU A 153 0.74 9.99 -14.78
N PHE A 154 0.52 9.83 -13.47
CA PHE A 154 -0.80 9.55 -12.91
C PHE A 154 -1.33 10.64 -11.97
N GLY A 155 -0.48 11.56 -11.51
CA GLY A 155 -0.85 12.63 -10.58
C GLY A 155 -0.95 12.22 -9.11
N ARG A 156 -0.90 10.92 -8.79
CA ARG A 156 -1.13 10.39 -7.43
C ARG A 156 -0.53 9.00 -7.23
N ILE A 157 -0.38 8.59 -5.97
CA ILE A 157 -0.07 7.21 -5.55
C ILE A 157 -0.95 6.89 -4.35
N ASP A 158 -1.93 6.00 -4.52
CA ASP A 158 -2.88 5.61 -3.48
C ASP A 158 -2.40 4.43 -2.65
N VAL A 159 -1.68 3.52 -3.29
CA VAL A 159 -1.16 2.29 -2.68
C VAL A 159 0.32 2.17 -3.00
N LEU A 160 1.15 1.97 -1.97
CA LEU A 160 2.52 1.48 -2.10
C LEU A 160 2.58 0.05 -1.57
N VAL A 161 3.02 -0.89 -2.40
CA VAL A 161 3.35 -2.25 -1.96
C VAL A 161 4.87 -2.42 -2.03
N ASN A 162 5.50 -2.44 -0.87
CA ASN A 162 6.92 -2.74 -0.73
C ASN A 162 7.11 -4.26 -0.76
N ASN A 163 7.27 -4.82 -1.96
CA ASN A 163 7.41 -6.26 -2.20
C ASN A 163 8.82 -6.67 -2.63
N ALA A 164 9.62 -5.76 -3.21
CA ALA A 164 11.00 -6.04 -3.57
C ALA A 164 11.80 -6.61 -2.38
N GLY A 165 12.57 -7.66 -2.64
CA GLY A 165 13.40 -8.31 -1.65
C GLY A 165 14.26 -9.41 -2.26
N ILE A 166 15.37 -9.72 -1.59
CA ILE A 166 16.31 -10.77 -1.96
C ILE A 166 16.64 -11.61 -0.73
N ASN A 167 17.03 -12.86 -0.94
CA ASN A 167 17.60 -13.70 0.10
C ASN A 167 19.02 -14.14 -0.29
N ILE A 168 19.92 -14.12 0.68
CA ILE A 168 21.27 -14.69 0.56
C ILE A 168 21.48 -15.55 1.78
N ASP A 169 21.04 -16.81 1.67
CA ASP A 169 21.01 -17.74 2.80
C ASP A 169 22.42 -18.30 3.07
N ARG A 170 22.87 -18.13 4.31
CA ARG A 170 24.15 -18.66 4.80
C ARG A 170 24.14 -18.73 6.32
N LEU A 171 24.70 -19.80 6.90
CA LEU A 171 24.93 -19.84 8.35
C LEU A 171 25.74 -18.62 8.78
N LEU A 172 25.38 -18.01 9.92
CA LEU A 172 25.94 -16.72 10.35
C LEU A 172 27.47 -16.71 10.39
N VAL A 173 28.09 -17.79 10.86
CA VAL A 173 29.56 -17.95 10.91
C VAL A 173 30.24 -17.86 9.53
N ASN A 174 29.51 -18.16 8.46
CA ASN A 174 30.02 -18.14 7.08
C ASN A 174 29.53 -16.94 6.27
N MET A 175 28.64 -16.12 6.84
CA MET A 175 28.04 -14.97 6.16
C MET A 175 29.05 -13.81 6.15
N THR A 176 29.32 -13.27 4.96
CA THR A 176 30.21 -12.10 4.86
C THR A 176 29.45 -10.81 5.18
N PRO A 177 30.12 -9.75 5.66
CA PRO A 177 29.50 -8.45 5.88
C PRO A 177 28.80 -7.88 4.64
N GLU A 178 29.33 -8.14 3.44
CA GLU A 178 28.74 -7.68 2.18
C GLU A 178 27.44 -8.42 1.85
N GLN A 179 27.38 -9.73 2.12
CA GLN A 179 26.16 -10.52 1.96
C GLN A 179 25.08 -10.12 2.96
N TRP A 180 25.48 -9.79 4.19
CA TRP A 180 24.60 -9.18 5.18
C TRP A 180 24.06 -7.85 4.67
N GLN A 181 24.96 -6.92 4.34
CA GLN A 181 24.60 -5.54 4.01
C GLN A 181 23.73 -5.48 2.75
N LYS A 182 24.01 -6.29 1.74
CA LYS A 182 23.23 -6.33 0.51
C LYS A 182 21.74 -6.68 0.75
N VAL A 183 21.46 -7.62 1.66
CA VAL A 183 20.07 -7.95 2.03
C VAL A 183 19.45 -6.82 2.84
N ILE A 184 20.18 -6.22 3.79
CA ILE A 184 19.68 -5.07 4.56
C ILE A 184 19.33 -3.89 3.63
N ASP A 185 20.18 -3.58 2.67
CA ASP A 185 20.01 -2.46 1.74
C ASP A 185 18.78 -2.62 0.85
N VAL A 186 18.53 -3.82 0.33
CA VAL A 186 17.36 -4.06 -0.52
C VAL A 186 16.09 -4.21 0.32
N ASP A 187 16.10 -5.09 1.32
CA ASP A 187 14.88 -5.54 1.99
C ASP A 187 14.41 -4.61 3.11
N LEU A 188 15.31 -3.86 3.74
CA LEU A 188 14.96 -2.93 4.82
C LEU A 188 15.12 -1.47 4.38
N THR A 189 16.32 -1.09 3.92
CA THR A 189 16.58 0.28 3.44
C THR A 189 15.71 0.61 2.23
N GLY A 190 15.46 -0.35 1.33
CA GLY A 190 14.56 -0.14 0.19
C GLY A 190 13.11 0.16 0.59
N VAL A 191 12.59 -0.48 1.63
CA VAL A 191 11.26 -0.21 2.21
C VAL A 191 11.21 1.20 2.79
N PHE A 192 12.26 1.60 3.50
CA PHE A 192 12.41 2.96 4.01
C PHE A 192 12.43 3.99 2.87
N ASN A 193 13.26 3.77 1.84
CA ASN A 193 13.40 4.68 0.71
C ASN A 193 12.07 4.92 -0.01
N CYS A 194 11.38 3.83 -0.38
CA CYS A 194 10.11 3.91 -1.10
C CYS A 194 9.03 4.60 -0.25
N THR A 195 8.92 4.21 1.02
CA THR A 195 7.97 4.82 1.95
C THR A 195 8.23 6.32 2.13
N LYS A 196 9.49 6.70 2.36
CA LYS A 196 9.89 8.10 2.52
C LYS A 196 9.55 8.94 1.29
N ALA A 197 9.78 8.42 0.09
CA ALA A 197 9.52 9.14 -1.16
C ALA A 197 8.01 9.34 -1.42
N VAL A 198 7.15 8.36 -1.11
CA VAL A 198 5.70 8.50 -1.37
C VAL A 198 4.95 9.33 -0.33
N LEU A 199 5.44 9.38 0.92
CA LEU A 199 4.75 10.00 2.05
C LEU A 199 4.33 11.47 1.81
N PRO A 200 5.20 12.37 1.30
CA PRO A 200 4.80 13.75 1.01
C PRO A 200 3.61 13.84 0.04
N HIS A 201 3.52 12.93 -0.93
CA HIS A 201 2.44 12.89 -1.92
C HIS A 201 1.15 12.36 -1.29
N MET A 202 1.23 11.26 -0.54
CA MET A 202 0.08 10.70 0.20
C MET A 202 -0.48 11.70 1.23
N ILE A 203 0.38 12.45 1.93
CA ILE A 203 -0.05 13.49 2.88
C ILE A 203 -0.78 14.62 2.14
N ARG A 204 -0.23 15.13 1.03
CA ARG A 204 -0.84 16.21 0.25
C ARG A 204 -2.18 15.80 -0.36
N GLN A 205 -2.31 14.57 -0.84
CA GLN A 205 -3.57 14.08 -1.44
C GLN A 205 -4.62 13.64 -0.41
N GLY A 206 -4.26 13.56 0.88
CA GLY A 206 -5.21 13.25 1.98
C GLY A 206 -5.40 11.77 2.29
N GLY A 207 -4.42 10.91 1.97
CA GLY A 207 -4.43 9.52 2.38
C GLY A 207 -3.65 8.58 1.47
N GLY A 208 -3.48 7.35 1.93
CA GLY A 208 -2.84 6.28 1.19
C GLY A 208 -2.81 4.95 1.96
N ARG A 209 -2.36 3.89 1.31
CA ARG A 209 -2.13 2.58 1.93
C ARG A 209 -0.71 2.13 1.64
N ILE A 210 -0.02 1.68 2.66
CA ILE A 210 1.31 1.11 2.56
C ILE A 210 1.23 -0.33 3.04
N ILE A 211 1.61 -1.27 2.18
CA ILE A 211 1.66 -2.69 2.50
C ILE A 211 3.10 -3.14 2.35
N ASN A 212 3.69 -3.58 3.45
CA ASN A 212 5.06 -4.08 3.46
C ASN A 212 5.07 -5.60 3.48
N VAL A 213 5.74 -6.23 2.52
CA VAL A 213 5.88 -7.69 2.47
C VAL A 213 7.06 -8.09 3.35
N SER A 214 6.74 -8.53 4.56
CA SER A 214 7.67 -9.16 5.50
C SER A 214 7.83 -10.65 5.16
N SER A 215 8.04 -11.52 6.14
CA SER A 215 8.13 -12.97 6.00
C SER A 215 7.78 -13.63 7.33
N MET A 216 7.31 -14.87 7.29
CA MET A 216 7.25 -15.70 8.49
C MET A 216 8.63 -15.82 9.17
N SER A 217 9.74 -15.84 8.40
CA SER A 217 11.11 -15.85 8.94
C SER A 217 11.41 -14.66 9.86
N ALA A 218 10.65 -13.56 9.77
CA ALA A 218 10.76 -12.43 10.70
C ALA A 218 10.21 -12.71 12.10
N LEU A 219 9.29 -13.68 12.20
CA LEU A 219 8.53 -13.99 13.40
C LEU A 219 9.14 -15.15 14.18
N ASN A 220 9.50 -16.23 13.49
CA ASN A 220 10.06 -17.44 14.09
C ASN A 220 11.56 -17.64 13.83
N GLY A 221 12.17 -16.82 12.96
CA GLY A 221 13.53 -17.04 12.48
C GLY A 221 13.61 -18.21 11.50
N ALA A 222 14.73 -18.29 10.78
CA ALA A 222 15.04 -19.43 9.93
C ALA A 222 16.55 -19.67 9.89
N ILE A 223 16.95 -20.94 9.96
CA ILE A 223 18.37 -21.32 9.94
C ILE A 223 19.00 -20.84 8.64
N GLY A 224 20.11 -20.11 8.75
CA GLY A 224 20.81 -19.55 7.60
C GLY A 224 20.25 -18.22 7.07
N GLN A 225 19.20 -17.67 7.68
CA GLN A 225 18.56 -16.43 7.22
C GLN A 225 18.79 -15.24 8.16
N ALA A 226 19.94 -15.14 8.83
CA ALA A 226 20.17 -14.10 9.83
C ALA A 226 19.95 -12.67 9.28
N ASN A 227 20.48 -12.40 8.08
CA ASN A 227 20.28 -11.13 7.35
C ASN A 227 18.81 -10.91 6.94
N TYR A 228 18.19 -11.90 6.32
CA TYR A 228 16.82 -11.81 5.81
C TYR A 228 15.80 -11.69 6.94
N ALA A 229 15.92 -12.51 8.00
CA ALA A 229 15.08 -12.42 9.19
C ALA A 229 15.25 -11.07 9.90
N ALA A 230 16.48 -10.55 10.02
CA ALA A 230 16.72 -9.23 10.58
C ALA A 230 16.06 -8.12 9.74
N ALA A 231 16.21 -8.15 8.42
CA ALA A 231 15.57 -7.19 7.52
C ALA A 231 14.04 -7.24 7.63
N LYS A 232 13.45 -8.44 7.49
CA LYS A 232 11.99 -8.64 7.53
C LYS A 232 11.40 -8.35 8.92
N GLY A 233 12.14 -8.58 10.00
CA GLY A 233 11.79 -8.15 11.36
C GLY A 233 11.85 -6.63 11.53
N GLY A 234 12.86 -5.98 10.94
CA GLY A 234 12.97 -4.53 10.85
C GLY A 234 11.77 -3.90 10.15
N ILE A 235 11.28 -4.51 9.06
CA ILE A 235 10.06 -4.08 8.36
C ILE A 235 8.84 -4.07 9.30
N ILE A 236 8.68 -5.07 10.16
CA ILE A 236 7.55 -5.15 11.12
C ILE A 236 7.59 -3.96 12.08
N SER A 237 8.76 -3.70 12.66
CA SER A 237 8.95 -2.56 13.58
C SER A 237 8.74 -1.23 12.86
N PHE A 238 9.30 -1.07 11.66
CA PHE A 238 9.12 0.12 10.82
C PHE A 238 7.65 0.38 10.50
N THR A 239 6.90 -0.66 10.12
CA THR A 239 5.46 -0.59 9.82
C THR A 239 4.67 0.00 10.99
N LYS A 240 4.94 -0.45 12.21
CA LYS A 240 4.25 0.03 13.43
C LYS A 240 4.50 1.52 13.66
N VAL A 241 5.73 2.00 13.42
CA VAL A 241 6.07 3.42 13.56
C VAL A 241 5.34 4.25 12.49
N VAL A 242 5.45 3.87 11.22
CA VAL A 242 4.77 4.58 10.11
C VAL A 242 3.25 4.64 10.34
N ALA A 243 2.64 3.54 10.77
CA ALA A 243 1.21 3.50 11.09
C ALA A 243 0.82 4.56 12.15
N ARG A 244 1.62 4.70 13.22
CA ARG A 244 1.35 5.65 14.30
C ARG A 244 1.60 7.10 13.88
N GLU A 245 2.65 7.35 13.11
CA GLU A 245 3.02 8.69 12.66
C GLU A 245 2.00 9.27 11.67
N TYR A 246 1.51 8.44 10.75
CA TYR A 246 0.76 8.90 9.58
C TYR A 246 -0.73 8.55 9.57
N ALA A 247 -1.26 7.83 10.57
CA ALA A 247 -2.69 7.58 10.71
C ALA A 247 -3.54 8.87 10.69
N LYS A 248 -3.04 9.95 11.29
CA LYS A 248 -3.70 11.28 11.28
C LYS A 248 -3.88 11.88 9.88
N TYR A 249 -3.15 11.38 8.88
CA TYR A 249 -3.26 11.78 7.48
C TYR A 249 -4.04 10.75 6.65
N ASN A 250 -4.77 9.82 7.29
CA ASN A 250 -5.46 8.70 6.62
C ASN A 250 -4.50 7.83 5.78
N ILE A 251 -3.27 7.68 6.25
CA ILE A 251 -2.28 6.77 5.68
C ILE A 251 -2.20 5.56 6.60
N LEU A 252 -2.65 4.41 6.11
CA LEU A 252 -2.62 3.17 6.86
C LEU A 252 -1.44 2.31 6.39
N CYS A 253 -0.66 1.81 7.33
CA CYS A 253 0.55 1.04 7.04
C CYS A 253 0.45 -0.32 7.73
N ASN A 254 0.51 -1.41 6.98
CA ASN A 254 0.47 -2.77 7.51
C ASN A 254 1.57 -3.61 6.90
N ALA A 255 1.94 -4.68 7.61
CA ALA A 255 2.83 -5.70 7.11
C ALA A 255 2.05 -7.00 6.89
N ILE A 256 2.44 -7.74 5.88
CA ILE A 256 2.05 -9.15 5.73
C ILE A 256 3.27 -10.04 5.97
N ALA A 257 3.07 -11.21 6.56
CA ALA A 257 4.11 -12.20 6.80
C ALA A 257 3.73 -13.52 6.11
N PRO A 258 4.04 -13.68 4.81
CA PRO A 258 3.79 -14.92 4.09
C PRO A 258 4.63 -16.08 4.62
N GLY A 259 4.03 -17.28 4.59
CA GLY A 259 4.75 -18.56 4.73
C GLY A 259 5.41 -18.98 3.42
N ALA A 260 5.46 -20.28 3.15
CA ALA A 260 6.00 -20.78 1.88
C ALA A 260 5.05 -20.49 0.70
N VAL A 261 5.52 -19.72 -0.29
CA VAL A 261 4.76 -19.35 -1.50
C VAL A 261 5.45 -19.94 -2.73
N ARG A 262 4.69 -20.49 -3.67
CA ARG A 262 5.20 -21.12 -4.91
C ARG A 262 5.78 -20.08 -5.88
N THR A 263 6.96 -19.58 -5.56
CA THR A 263 7.72 -18.60 -6.36
C THR A 263 9.05 -19.19 -6.79
N ARG A 264 9.73 -18.57 -7.76
CA ARG A 264 11.09 -18.93 -8.15
C ARG A 264 12.08 -18.95 -6.97
N MET A 265 11.90 -18.05 -5.99
CA MET A 265 12.75 -17.99 -4.79
C MET A 265 12.58 -19.23 -3.91
N THR A 266 11.35 -19.69 -3.69
CA THR A 266 11.10 -20.89 -2.86
C THR A 266 11.41 -22.17 -3.63
N LEU A 267 11.13 -22.20 -4.93
CA LEU A 267 11.39 -23.35 -5.80
C LEU A 267 12.88 -23.58 -6.10
N SER A 268 13.77 -22.64 -5.75
CA SER A 268 15.22 -22.85 -5.85
C SER A 268 15.80 -23.66 -4.67
N MET A 269 15.01 -23.95 -3.64
CA MET A 269 15.41 -24.80 -2.53
C MET A 269 15.73 -26.22 -3.01
N PRO A 270 16.69 -26.92 -2.37
CA PRO A 270 16.96 -28.33 -2.68
C PRO A 270 15.69 -29.19 -2.56
N PRO A 271 15.41 -30.12 -3.49
CA PRO A 271 14.15 -30.87 -3.52
C PRO A 271 13.83 -31.66 -2.23
N GLY A 272 14.84 -32.12 -1.50
CA GLY A 272 14.67 -32.75 -0.18
C GLY A 272 14.14 -31.77 0.86
N LEU A 273 14.79 -30.61 0.97
CA LEU A 273 14.40 -29.56 1.90
C LEU A 273 13.04 -28.94 1.55
N LEU A 274 12.74 -28.79 0.26
CA LEU A 274 11.43 -28.31 -0.19
C LEU A 274 10.32 -29.29 0.20
N ARG A 275 10.52 -30.61 0.03
CA ARG A 275 9.55 -31.63 0.45
C ARG A 275 9.31 -31.62 1.95
N GLU A 276 10.39 -31.56 2.73
CA GLU A 276 10.31 -31.46 4.20
C GLU A 276 9.57 -30.18 4.62
N ARG A 277 9.90 -29.05 3.97
CA ARG A 277 9.23 -27.78 4.21
C ARG A 277 7.72 -27.88 3.97
N VAL A 278 7.29 -28.46 2.85
CA VAL A 278 5.86 -28.63 2.53
C VAL A 278 5.16 -29.60 3.50
N ALA A 279 5.83 -30.68 3.91
CA ALA A 279 5.27 -31.64 4.87
C ALA A 279 4.97 -31.02 6.24
N ASN A 280 5.70 -29.97 6.62
CA ASN A 280 5.49 -29.24 7.87
C ASN A 280 4.43 -28.14 7.77
N ILE A 281 3.85 -27.90 6.59
CA ILE A 281 2.76 -26.94 6.42
C ILE A 281 1.45 -27.63 6.83
N PRO A 282 0.67 -27.10 7.79
CA PRO A 282 -0.58 -27.76 8.22
C PRO A 282 -1.61 -27.97 7.11
N LEU A 283 -1.71 -27.05 6.13
CA LEU A 283 -2.56 -27.23 4.94
C LEU A 283 -1.94 -28.15 3.86
N GLY A 284 -0.75 -28.69 4.07
CA GLY A 284 -0.08 -29.66 3.19
C GLY A 284 0.37 -29.11 1.83
N ARG A 285 0.36 -27.79 1.63
CA ARG A 285 0.74 -27.15 0.37
C ARG A 285 1.35 -25.76 0.58
N MET A 286 2.14 -25.32 -0.39
CA MET A 286 2.53 -23.92 -0.49
C MET A 286 1.33 -23.05 -0.91
N ALA A 287 1.39 -21.77 -0.56
CA ALA A 287 0.46 -20.77 -1.11
C ALA A 287 0.80 -20.46 -2.57
N GLU A 288 -0.19 -20.14 -3.36
CA GLU A 288 0.00 -19.51 -4.67
C GLU A 288 0.25 -18.00 -4.50
N PRO A 289 1.05 -17.35 -5.37
CA PRO A 289 1.25 -15.90 -5.34
C PRO A 289 -0.06 -15.09 -5.31
N GLU A 290 -1.10 -15.61 -5.98
CA GLU A 290 -2.44 -15.02 -6.05
C GLU A 290 -3.11 -14.94 -4.66
N GLU A 291 -2.94 -15.96 -3.81
CA GLU A 291 -3.52 -15.97 -2.45
C GLU A 291 -2.92 -14.84 -1.59
N VAL A 292 -1.62 -14.56 -1.78
CA VAL A 292 -0.96 -13.42 -1.12
C VAL A 292 -1.45 -12.09 -1.70
N ALA A 293 -1.62 -12.02 -3.01
CA ALA A 293 -2.14 -10.83 -3.69
C ALA A 293 -3.56 -10.46 -3.23
N GLU A 294 -4.40 -11.44 -2.89
CA GLU A 294 -5.73 -11.20 -2.34
C GLU A 294 -5.70 -10.49 -0.99
N LEU A 295 -4.82 -10.91 -0.08
CA LEU A 295 -4.63 -10.22 1.19
C LEU A 295 -4.11 -8.79 0.99
N ILE A 296 -3.15 -8.59 0.06
CA ILE A 296 -2.65 -7.25 -0.26
C ILE A 296 -3.78 -6.36 -0.80
N ALA A 297 -4.59 -6.88 -1.72
CA ALA A 297 -5.74 -6.15 -2.28
C ALA A 297 -6.79 -5.80 -1.21
N PHE A 298 -7.06 -6.70 -0.26
CA PHE A 298 -7.92 -6.41 0.88
C PHE A 298 -7.37 -5.25 1.74
N LEU A 299 -6.05 -5.27 2.04
CA LEU A 299 -5.40 -4.20 2.80
C LEU A 299 -5.29 -2.88 2.02
N ALA A 300 -5.30 -2.92 0.69
CA ALA A 300 -5.34 -1.74 -0.16
C ALA A 300 -6.68 -0.97 -0.09
N GLU A 301 -7.78 -1.63 0.29
CA GLU A 301 -9.10 -1.02 0.41
C GLU A 301 -9.59 -0.85 1.87
N THR A 302 -8.86 -1.40 2.85
CA THR A 302 -9.24 -1.26 4.27
C THR A 302 -9.27 0.20 4.74
N THR A 303 -10.09 0.49 5.75
CA THR A 303 -10.23 1.83 6.35
C THR A 303 -9.92 1.86 7.84
N TYR A 304 -9.66 0.71 8.46
CA TYR A 304 -9.53 0.61 9.92
C TYR A 304 -8.37 -0.28 10.40
N ILE A 305 -7.70 -0.98 9.49
CA ILE A 305 -6.56 -1.83 9.82
C ILE A 305 -5.28 -1.04 9.57
N THR A 306 -4.52 -0.75 10.62
CA THR A 306 -3.19 -0.11 10.54
C THR A 306 -2.28 -0.61 11.65
N GLY A 307 -0.98 -0.65 11.39
CA GLY A 307 0.06 -1.12 12.31
C GLY A 307 0.05 -2.63 12.56
N GLN A 308 -0.71 -3.40 11.78
CA GLN A 308 -0.85 -4.84 11.96
C GLN A 308 0.21 -5.61 11.17
N VAL A 309 0.51 -6.81 11.68
CA VAL A 309 1.27 -7.84 10.97
C VAL A 309 0.32 -9.00 10.75
N ILE A 310 -0.02 -9.29 9.50
CA ILE A 310 -0.98 -10.34 9.16
C ILE A 310 -0.24 -11.50 8.53
N SER A 311 -0.26 -12.64 9.20
CA SER A 311 0.38 -13.86 8.73
C SER A 311 -0.51 -14.60 7.73
N ILE A 312 0.05 -14.95 6.57
CA ILE A 312 -0.58 -15.82 5.56
C ILE A 312 0.34 -17.02 5.34
N ASN A 313 0.27 -17.96 6.27
CA ASN A 313 1.26 -19.02 6.44
C ASN A 313 0.64 -20.41 6.65
N ALA A 314 -0.64 -20.59 6.34
CA ALA A 314 -1.31 -21.89 6.44
C ALA A 314 -1.22 -22.56 7.84
N GLY A 315 -1.09 -21.78 8.92
CA GLY A 315 -1.00 -22.29 10.29
C GLY A 315 0.41 -22.71 10.74
N GLU A 316 1.44 -22.48 9.91
CA GLU A 316 2.83 -22.79 10.26
C GLU A 316 3.36 -22.00 11.47
N TYR A 317 2.78 -20.82 11.71
CA TYR A 317 3.07 -19.98 12.87
C TYR A 317 1.75 -19.35 13.34
N VAL A 318 1.46 -19.48 14.64
CA VAL A 318 0.23 -19.02 15.31
C VAL A 318 0.58 -18.11 16.47
#